data_AF-A0A7J9TA22-F1
#
_entry.id   AF-A0A7J9TA22-F1
#
_cell.length_a   1.000
_cell.length_b   1.000
_cell.length_c   1.000
_cell.angle_alpha   90.00
_cell.angle_beta   90.00
_cell.angle_gamma   90.00
#
_symmetry.space_group_name_H-M   'P 1'
#
loop_
_entity.id
_entity.type
_entity.pdbx_description
1 polymer ?
#
loop_
_entity_poly.entity_id
_entity_poly.type
_entity_poly.pdbx_seq_one_letter_code
_entity_poly.pdbx_strand_id
1 'polypeptide(L)' 'MAEVERCFNKGLLQKRGPSIDLARKSIRQADIFLKDAGKLIDSDMTRMSVLALYNAFFHAARALLFKEWRGI' A
#
# COMPACT_ATOMS: atom_id res chain seq x y z
N MET A 1 0.76 26.86 15.65
CA MET A 1 0.83 25.96 14.47
C MET A 1 0.74 24.53 14.96
N ALA A 2 -0.03 23.67 14.29
CA ALA A 2 -0.06 22.25 14.63
C ALA A 2 1.30 21.59 14.33
N GLU A 3 1.71 20.61 15.12
CA GLU A 3 3.03 19.94 14.96
C GLU A 3 3.24 19.37 13.55
N VAL A 4 2.18 18.85 12.94
CA VAL A 4 2.19 18.33 11.56
C VAL A 4 2.60 19.40 10.55
N GLU A 5 2.06 20.61 10.71
CA GLU A 5 2.32 21.75 9.84
C GLU A 5 3.77 22.25 10.01
N ARG A 6 4.28 22.21 11.24
CA ARG A 6 5.70 22.46 11.53
C ARG A 6 6.61 21.47 10.78
N CYS A 7 6.25 20.20 10.70
CA CYS A 7 7.02 19.19 9.99
C CYS A 7 7.02 19.41 8.48
N PHE A 8 5.92 19.85 7.87
CA PHE A 8 5.91 20.25 6.46
C PHE A 8 6.78 21.48 6.21
N ASN A 9 6.67 22.51 7.05
CA ASN A 9 7.45 23.75 6.91
C ASN A 9 8.96 23.52 7.09
N LYS A 10 9.35 22.57 7.94
CA LYS A 10 10.76 22.15 8.12
C LYS A 10 11.25 21.17 7.05
N GLY A 11 10.41 20.77 6.08
CA GLY A 11 10.76 19.77 5.06
C GLY A 11 10.90 18.34 5.61
N LEU A 12 10.50 18.10 6.86
CA LEU A 12 10.51 16.77 7.50
C LEU A 12 9.38 15.88 6.96
N LEU A 13 8.29 16.49 6.49
CA LEU A 13 7.23 15.84 5.73
C LEU A 13 7.15 16.47 4.34
N GLN A 14 6.94 15.63 3.32
CA GLN A 14 6.70 16.07 1.95
C GLN A 14 5.30 15.68 1.52
N LYS A 15 4.55 16.63 0.96
CA LYS A 15 3.33 16.31 0.24
C LYS A 15 3.72 15.58 -1.04
N ARG A 16 3.27 14.33 -1.22
CA ARG A 16 3.41 13.62 -2.48
C ARG A 16 2.13 13.80 -3.29
N GLY A 17 2.29 14.19 -4.56
CA GLY A 17 1.21 14.13 -5.53
C GLY A 17 0.96 12.70 -6.01
N PRO A 18 -0.05 12.51 -6.86
CA PRO A 18 -0.28 11.24 -7.54
C PRO A 18 0.97 10.74 -8.27
N SER A 19 1.17 9.43 -8.26
CA SER A 19 2.24 8.74 -8.98
C SER A 19 1.75 7.41 -9.55
N ILE A 20 1.55 7.39 -10.87
CA ILE A 20 1.16 6.18 -11.61
C ILE A 20 2.21 5.08 -11.47
N ASP A 21 3.49 5.42 -11.41
CA ASP A 21 4.56 4.43 -11.25
C ASP A 21 4.51 3.74 -9.89
N LEU A 22 4.27 4.51 -8.81
CA LEU A 22 4.10 3.93 -7.46
C LEU A 22 2.80 3.14 -7.36
N ALA A 23 1.74 3.58 -8.04
CA ALA A 23 0.49 2.83 -8.15
C ALA A 23 0.72 1.47 -8.83
N ARG A 24 1.39 1.46 -9.98
CA ARG A 24 1.76 0.25 -10.73
C ARG A 24 2.68 -0.68 -9.93
N LYS A 25 3.64 -0.14 -9.18
CA LYS A 25 4.48 -0.94 -8.28
C LYS A 25 3.65 -1.59 -7.17
N SER A 26 2.72 -0.85 -6.57
CA SER A 26 1.87 -1.38 -5.50
C SER A 26 0.87 -2.41 -6.01
N ILE A 27 0.25 -2.22 -7.18
CA ILE A 27 -0.68 -3.22 -7.71
C ILE A 27 0.03 -4.54 -8.08
N ARG A 28 1.27 -4.47 -8.59
CA ARG A 28 2.09 -5.68 -8.80
C ARG A 28 2.38 -6.41 -7.49
N GLN A 29 2.67 -5.67 -6.43
CA GLN A 29 2.90 -6.27 -5.12
C GLN A 29 1.61 -6.92 -4.56
N ALA A 30 0.45 -6.30 -4.79
CA ALA A 30 -0.84 -6.86 -4.42
C ALA A 30 -1.10 -8.21 -5.12
N ASP A 31 -0.83 -8.29 -6.43
CA ASP A 31 -0.98 -9.53 -7.21
C ASP A 31 -0.07 -10.65 -6.71
N ILE A 32 1.20 -10.35 -6.38
CA ILE A 32 2.13 -11.31 -5.80
C ILE A 32 1.57 -11.89 -4.50
N PHE A 33 1.17 -11.02 -3.57
CA PHE A 33 0.65 -11.46 -2.28
C PHE A 33 -0.66 -12.23 -2.39
N LEU A 34 -1.54 -11.87 -3.34
CA LEU A 34 -2.78 -12.59 -3.59
C LEU A 34 -2.50 -14.01 -4.09
N LYS A 35 -1.56 -14.17 -5.02
CA LYS A 35 -1.12 -15.49 -5.51
C LYS A 35 -0.50 -16.33 -4.40
N ASP A 36 0.32 -15.72 -3.55
CA ASP A 36 0.92 -16.43 -2.43
C ASP A 36 -0.12 -16.82 -1.37
N ALA A 37 -1.12 -15.97 -1.10
CA ALA A 37 -2.23 -16.32 -0.23
C ALA A 37 -2.99 -17.55 -0.73
N GLY A 38 -3.20 -17.69 -2.04
CA GLY A 38 -3.78 -18.88 -2.66
C GLY A 38 -2.94 -20.14 -2.42
N LYS A 39 -1.65 -20.10 -2.74
CA LYS A 39 -0.72 -21.22 -2.49
C LYS A 39 -0.66 -21.65 -1.02
N LEU A 40 -0.76 -20.69 -0.10
CA LEU A 40 -0.77 -20.95 1.34
C LEU A 40 -2.06 -21.61 1.80
N ILE A 41 -3.21 -21.30 1.18
CA ILE A 41 -4.48 -22.02 1.41
C ILE A 41 -4.34 -23.45 0.94
N ASP A 42 -3.82 -23.66 -0.27
CA ASP A 42 -3.61 -25.00 -0.85
C ASP A 42 -2.65 -25.87 -0.02
N SER A 43 -1.84 -25.25 0.84
CA SER A 43 -0.88 -25.91 1.74
C SER A 43 -1.36 -25.97 3.21
N ASP A 44 -2.64 -25.71 3.49
CA ASP A 44 -3.24 -25.64 4.83
C ASP A 44 -2.58 -24.63 5.80
N MET A 45 -1.78 -23.69 5.28
CA MET A 45 -1.07 -22.67 6.05
C MET A 45 -1.96 -21.44 6.32
N THR A 46 -3.13 -21.67 6.93
CA THR A 46 -4.22 -20.68 7.06
C THR A 46 -3.77 -19.35 7.67
N ARG A 47 -3.02 -19.38 8.79
CA ARG A 47 -2.54 -18.15 9.45
C ARG A 47 -1.63 -17.31 8.56
N MET A 48 -0.78 -17.97 7.77
CA MET A 48 0.11 -17.28 6.83
C MET A 48 -0.67 -16.75 5.64
N SER A 49 -1.67 -17.49 5.16
CA SER A 49 -2.55 -17.01 4.08
C SER A 49 -3.27 -15.72 4.47
N VAL A 50 -3.79 -15.62 5.69
CA VAL A 50 -4.45 -14.38 6.18
C VAL A 50 -3.49 -13.18 6.13
N LEU A 51 -2.22 -13.36 6.53
CA LEU A 51 -1.22 -12.30 6.46
C LEU A 51 -0.88 -11.91 5.02
N ALA A 52 -0.73 -12.88 4.12
CA ALA A 52 -0.51 -12.63 2.71
C ALA A 52 -1.70 -11.89 2.08
N LEU A 53 -2.93 -12.31 2.38
CA LEU A 53 -4.14 -11.67 1.89
C LEU A 53 -4.26 -10.23 2.40
N TYR A 54 -4.02 -9.99 3.69
CA TYR A 54 -3.98 -8.63 4.24
C TYR A 54 -3.00 -7.73 3.47
N ASN A 55 -1.79 -8.24 3.18
CA ASN A 55 -0.80 -7.49 2.40
C ASN A 55 -1.29 -7.23 0.96
N ALA A 56 -1.97 -8.19 0.33
CA ALA A 56 -2.57 -7.99 -0.99
C ALA A 56 -3.53 -6.79 -0.98
N PHE A 57 -4.47 -6.75 -0.03
CA PHE A 57 -5.41 -5.64 0.13
C PHE A 57 -4.74 -4.31 0.47
N PHE A 58 -3.76 -4.33 1.40
CA PHE A 58 -3.00 -3.14 1.75
C PHE A 58 -2.34 -2.52 0.52
N HIS A 59 -1.68 -3.33 -0.31
CA HIS A 59 -1.02 -2.87 -1.51
C HIS A 59 -2.00 -2.41 -2.61
N ALA A 60 -3.17 -3.04 -2.72
CA ALA A 60 -4.23 -2.60 -3.63
C ALA A 60 -4.78 -1.22 -3.23
N ALA A 61 -5.11 -1.02 -1.94
CA ALA A 61 -5.54 0.27 -1.42
C ALA A 61 -4.46 1.35 -1.60
N ARG A 62 -3.21 1.02 -1.34
CA ARG A 62 -2.07 1.93 -1.55
C ARG A 62 -1.89 2.29 -3.03
N ALA A 63 -2.18 1.38 -3.96
CA ALA A 63 -2.15 1.69 -5.39
C ALA A 63 -3.21 2.73 -5.78
N LEU A 64 -4.43 2.62 -5.24
CA LEU A 64 -5.48 3.62 -5.44
C LEU A 64 -5.09 4.98 -4.87
N LEU A 65 -4.53 5.00 -3.65
CA LEU A 65 -4.00 6.23 -3.06
C LEU A 65 -2.94 6.86 -3.96
N PHE A 66 -1.94 6.11 -4.41
CA PHE A 66 -0.94 6.67 -5.32
C PHE A 66 -1.51 7.15 -6.65
N LYS A 67 -2.59 6.54 -7.16
CA LYS A 67 -3.20 6.95 -8.43
C LYS A 67 -4.03 8.23 -8.27
N GLU A 68 -4.77 8.37 -7.18
CA GLU A 68 -5.86 9.35 -7.05
C GLU A 68 -5.69 10.33 -5.90
N TRP A 69 -4.55 10.31 -5.18
CA TRP A 69 -4.32 11.20 -4.05
C TRP A 69 -4.43 12.68 -4.45
N ARG A 70 -5.57 13.28 -4.13
CA ARG A 70 -5.78 14.72 -4.07
C ARG A 70 -5.62 15.10 -2.61
N GLY A 71 -4.42 15.50 -2.23
CA GLY A 71 -4.12 15.84 -0.83
C GLY A 71 -5.14 16.81 -0.25
N ILE A 72 -5.43 16.65 1.05
CA ILE A 72 -6.19 17.62 1.85
C ILE A 72 -5.32 18.87 2.08
#